data_AF-A0A6J8CT28-F1
#
_entry.id   AF-A0A6J8CT28-F1
#
_cell.length_a   1.000
_cell.length_b   1.000
_cell.length_c   1.000
_cell.angle_alpha   90.00
_cell.angle_beta   90.00
_cell.angle_gamma   90.00
#
_symmetry.space_group_name_H-M   'P 1'
#
loop_
_entity.id
_entity.type
_entity.pdbx_description
1 polymer ?
#
loop_
_entity_poly.entity_id
_entity_poly.type
_entity_poly.pdbx_seq_one_letter_code
_entity_poly.pdbx_strand_id
1 'polypeptide(L)'
;MSIVVEFQAHKFSMLEVDNHITQFLEDFSTTIDDMTETEFSSLVASLIVVKQTEDSNLGEEASRSWKEILEQLYVFDILEKEISVLRTISLDSFKSWYKQYLPQEHRRISFQILGHTDQTRRTTAELGYKDIDSVKSKGFPCISDKDFSNIKHIDDIETATSNWTIHPLTKITS
;
A
#
# COMPACT_ATOMS: atom_id res chain seq x y z
N MET A 1 0.48 4.14 3.03
CA MET A 1 -0.56 3.18 2.63
C MET A 1 0.12 2.08 1.82
N SER A 2 -0.22 0.81 2.06
CA SER A 2 0.26 -0.34 1.29
C SER A 2 -0.95 -1.04 0.69
N ILE A 3 -0.90 -1.36 -0.59
CA ILE A 3 -1.92 -2.17 -1.27
C ILE A 3 -1.25 -3.48 -1.65
N VAL A 4 -1.81 -4.59 -1.18
CA VAL A 4 -1.36 -5.93 -1.54
C VAL A 4 -2.46 -6.59 -2.35
N VAL A 5 -2.13 -7.06 -3.55
CA VAL A 5 -3.05 -7.76 -4.43
C VAL A 5 -2.49 -9.13 -4.73
N GLU A 6 -3.25 -10.16 -4.38
CA GLU A 6 -2.95 -11.55 -4.72
C GLU A 6 -3.92 -12.01 -5.80
N PHE A 7 -3.37 -12.55 -6.90
CA PHE A 7 -4.16 -13.03 -8.04
C PHE A 7 -3.50 -14.24 -8.67
N GLN A 8 -4.27 -14.99 -9.46
CA GLN A 8 -3.75 -16.15 -10.18
C GLN A 8 -2.75 -15.72 -11.24
N ALA A 9 -1.52 -16.28 -11.21
CA ALA A 9 -0.38 -15.82 -12.02
C ALA A 9 -0.59 -15.83 -13.55
N HIS A 10 -1.56 -16.58 -14.06
CA HIS A 10 -1.85 -16.69 -15.50
C HIS A 10 -3.05 -15.87 -15.96
N LYS A 11 -3.73 -15.17 -15.04
CA LYS A 11 -5.01 -14.51 -15.31
C LYS A 11 -4.84 -13.06 -15.78
N PHE A 12 -3.87 -12.36 -15.22
CA PHE A 12 -3.62 -10.94 -15.49
C PHE A 12 -2.12 -10.68 -15.60
N SER A 13 -1.73 -9.72 -16.43
CA SER A 13 -0.40 -9.15 -16.42
C SER A 13 -0.23 -8.16 -15.26
N MET A 14 1.02 -7.92 -14.84
CA MET A 14 1.30 -6.96 -13.78
C MET A 14 0.90 -5.52 -14.15
N LEU A 15 0.95 -5.19 -15.45
CA LEU A 15 0.48 -3.90 -15.95
C LEU A 15 -1.04 -3.76 -15.80
N GLU A 16 -1.81 -4.80 -16.14
CA GLU A 16 -3.27 -4.79 -15.96
C GLU A 16 -3.64 -4.63 -14.48
N VAL A 17 -2.94 -5.33 -13.59
CA VAL A 17 -3.18 -5.21 -12.15
C VAL A 17 -2.85 -3.81 -11.62
N ASP A 18 -1.73 -3.22 -12.03
CA ASP A 18 -1.38 -1.84 -11.64
C ASP A 18 -2.40 -0.81 -12.15
N ASN A 19 -2.87 -0.97 -13.39
CA ASN A 19 -3.93 -0.14 -13.96
C ASN A 19 -5.24 -0.29 -13.18
N HIS A 20 -5.62 -1.52 -12.82
CA HIS A 20 -6.82 -1.76 -12.00
C HIS A 20 -6.71 -1.15 -10.60
N ILE A 21 -5.53 -1.20 -9.97
CA ILE A 21 -5.29 -0.53 -8.68
C ILE A 21 -5.43 0.99 -8.84
N THR A 22 -4.84 1.55 -9.89
CA THR A 22 -4.87 2.99 -10.17
C THR A 22 -6.31 3.46 -10.40
N GLN A 23 -7.04 2.76 -11.27
CA GLN A 23 -8.45 3.02 -11.55
C GLN A 23 -9.30 2.90 -10.29
N PHE A 24 -9.08 1.86 -9.48
CA PHE A 24 -9.79 1.69 -8.20
C PHE A 24 -9.59 2.90 -7.27
N LEU A 25 -8.37 3.45 -7.19
CA LEU A 25 -8.10 4.62 -6.34
C LEU A 25 -8.79 5.89 -6.83
N GLU A 26 -8.89 6.07 -8.15
CA GLU A 26 -9.62 7.19 -8.78
C GLU A 26 -11.14 7.07 -8.57
N ASP A 27 -11.70 5.88 -8.80
CA ASP A 27 -13.12 5.58 -8.56
C ASP A 27 -13.47 5.72 -7.08
N PHE A 28 -12.58 5.27 -6.19
CA PHE A 28 -12.76 5.40 -4.74
C PHE A 28 -12.67 6.86 -4.28
N SER A 29 -11.87 7.70 -4.94
CA SER A 29 -11.86 9.15 -4.69
C SER A 29 -13.22 9.77 -4.96
N THR A 30 -13.85 9.40 -6.08
CA THR A 30 -15.18 9.89 -6.42
C THR A 30 -16.20 9.47 -5.36
N THR A 31 -16.11 8.22 -4.89
CA THR A 31 -16.94 7.72 -3.78
C THR A 31 -16.75 8.53 -2.49
N ILE A 32 -15.51 8.93 -2.18
CA ILE A 32 -15.21 9.79 -1.03
C ILE A 32 -15.76 11.20 -1.25
N ASP A 33 -15.59 11.78 -2.44
CA ASP A 33 -16.06 13.13 -2.76
C ASP A 33 -17.60 13.23 -2.71
N ASP A 34 -18.31 12.19 -3.13
CA ASP A 34 -19.78 12.12 -3.09
C ASP A 34 -20.34 11.72 -1.71
N MET A 35 -19.48 11.28 -0.78
CA MET A 35 -19.88 10.85 0.56
C MET A 35 -20.60 11.96 1.32
N THR A 36 -21.72 11.60 1.94
CA THR A 36 -22.53 12.48 2.79
C THR A 36 -22.03 12.50 4.23
N GLU A 37 -22.37 13.57 4.96
CA GLU A 37 -22.04 13.71 6.39
C GLU A 37 -22.63 12.55 7.23
N THR A 38 -23.81 12.05 6.86
CA THR A 38 -24.47 10.95 7.54
C THR A 38 -23.75 9.62 7.35
N GLU A 39 -23.27 9.33 6.13
CA GLU A 39 -22.49 8.13 5.85
C GLU A 39 -21.14 8.18 6.56
N PHE A 40 -20.46 9.32 6.49
CA PHE A 40 -19.20 9.54 7.19
C PHE A 40 -19.35 9.36 8.70
N SER A 41 -20.37 9.97 9.30
CA SER A 41 -20.66 9.83 10.72
C SER A 41 -20.92 8.37 11.12
N SER A 42 -21.62 7.61 10.27
CA SER A 42 -21.86 6.17 10.47
C SER A 42 -20.57 5.34 10.42
N LEU A 43 -19.67 5.65 9.49
CA LEU A 43 -18.36 5.01 9.38
C LEU A 43 -17.49 5.31 10.60
N VAL A 44 -17.43 6.57 11.04
CA VAL A 44 -16.70 6.98 12.24
C VAL A 44 -17.25 6.29 13.48
N ALA A 45 -18.58 6.26 13.65
CA ALA A 45 -19.22 5.59 14.77
C ALA A 45 -18.89 4.08 14.79
N SER A 46 -18.97 3.44 13.62
CA SER A 46 -18.64 2.01 13.47
C SER A 46 -17.17 1.72 13.80
N LEU A 47 -16.24 2.58 13.35
CA LEU A 47 -14.82 2.45 13.65
C LEU A 47 -14.53 2.67 15.15
N ILE A 48 -15.23 3.59 15.80
CA ILE A 48 -15.13 3.79 17.26
C ILE A 48 -15.58 2.53 17.99
N VAL A 49 -16.70 1.91 17.61
CA VAL A 49 -17.17 0.67 18.23
C VAL A 49 -16.13 -0.45 18.11
N VAL A 50 -15.52 -0.60 16.93
CA VAL A 50 -14.45 -1.59 16.73
C VAL A 50 -13.25 -1.29 17.64
N LYS A 51 -12.85 -0.02 17.78
CA LYS A 51 -11.73 0.38 18.65
C LYS A 51 -12.03 0.28 20.15
N GLN A 52 -13.30 0.35 20.54
CA GLN A 52 -13.74 0.16 21.93
C GLN A 52 -13.97 -1.30 22.32
N THR A 53 -13.90 -2.21 21.34
CA THR A 53 -14.07 -3.63 21.61
C THR A 53 -12.93 -4.12 22.49
N GLU A 54 -13.28 -4.67 23.65
CA GLU A 54 -12.30 -5.21 24.60
C GLU A 54 -11.64 -6.47 24.05
N ASP A 55 -10.40 -6.71 24.49
CA ASP A 55 -9.68 -7.94 24.18
C ASP A 55 -10.47 -9.14 24.75
N SER A 56 -10.79 -10.13 23.90
CA SER A 56 -11.63 -11.26 24.31
C SER A 56 -10.89 -12.24 25.22
N ASN A 57 -9.56 -12.16 25.27
CA ASN A 57 -8.69 -12.98 26.10
C ASN A 57 -7.35 -12.30 26.35
N LEU A 58 -6.62 -12.78 27.35
CA LEU A 58 -5.30 -12.26 27.73
C LEU A 58 -4.26 -12.36 26.59
N GLY A 59 -4.42 -13.28 25.65
CA GLY A 59 -3.52 -13.41 24.50
C GLY A 59 -3.64 -12.24 23.53
N GLU A 60 -4.85 -11.74 23.31
CA GLU A 60 -5.11 -10.53 22.52
C GLU A 60 -4.56 -9.29 23.22
N GLU A 61 -4.81 -9.14 24.52
CA GLU A 61 -4.28 -8.05 25.33
C GLU A 61 -2.74 -8.04 25.34
N ALA A 62 -2.13 -9.22 25.53
CA ALA A 62 -0.68 -9.37 25.49
C ALA A 62 -0.13 -9.05 24.10
N SER A 63 -0.79 -9.49 23.02
CA SER A 63 -0.37 -9.21 21.64
C SER A 63 -0.44 -7.71 21.33
N ARG A 64 -1.50 -7.03 21.75
CA ARG A 64 -1.67 -5.58 21.62
C ARG A 64 -0.57 -4.83 22.36
N SER A 65 -0.35 -5.18 23.63
CA SER A 65 0.70 -4.57 24.45
C SER A 65 2.11 -4.85 23.88
N TRP A 66 2.33 -6.05 23.35
CA TRP A 66 3.62 -6.44 22.80
C TRP A 66 3.95 -5.68 21.51
N LYS A 67 2.94 -5.36 20.70
CA LYS A 67 3.10 -4.50 19.52
C LYS A 67 3.69 -3.14 19.90
N GLU A 68 3.17 -2.49 20.94
CA GLU A 68 3.67 -1.19 21.43
C GLU A 68 5.13 -1.26 21.89
N ILE A 69 5.53 -2.38 22.50
CA ILE A 69 6.91 -2.62 22.94
C ILE A 69 7.83 -2.82 21.72
N LEU A 70 7.41 -3.65 20.76
CA LEU A 70 8.19 -3.94 19.55
C LEU A 70 8.38 -2.69 18.69
N GLU A 71 7.34 -1.87 18.56
CA GLU A 71 7.38 -0.62 17.81
C GLU A 71 8.04 0.52 18.60
N GLN A 72 8.41 0.28 19.86
CA GLN A 72 8.99 1.27 20.79
C GLN A 72 8.11 2.52 20.95
N LEU A 73 6.80 2.37 20.74
CA LEU A 73 5.82 3.44 20.86
C LEU A 73 5.29 3.56 22.28
N TYR A 74 5.26 2.48 23.06
CA TYR A 74 4.87 2.47 24.48
C TYR A 74 3.58 3.28 24.79
N VAL A 75 2.66 3.43 23.82
CA VAL A 75 1.41 4.18 23.97
C VAL A 75 0.30 3.18 24.23
N PHE A 76 0.27 2.63 25.44
CA PHE A 76 -0.71 1.58 25.79
C PHE A 76 -2.17 2.06 25.80
N ASP A 77 -2.38 3.38 25.85
CA ASP A 77 -3.67 4.07 25.75
C ASP A 77 -3.98 4.57 24.31
N ILE A 78 -3.29 4.06 23.29
CA ILE A 78 -3.43 4.53 21.89
C ILE A 78 -4.87 4.48 21.41
N LEU A 79 -5.64 3.44 21.78
CA LEU A 79 -7.04 3.31 21.38
C LEU A 79 -7.90 4.45 21.94
N GLU A 80 -7.69 4.86 23.19
CA GLU A 80 -8.43 5.97 23.80
C GLU A 80 -8.12 7.31 23.12
N LYS A 81 -6.84 7.52 22.78
CA LYS A 81 -6.36 8.70 22.04
C LYS A 81 -6.92 8.72 20.63
N GLU A 82 -6.87 7.61 19.91
CA GLU A 82 -7.41 7.48 18.56
C GLU A 82 -8.92 7.72 18.54
N ILE A 83 -9.68 7.15 19.49
CA ILE A 83 -11.13 7.41 19.63
C ILE A 83 -11.40 8.89 19.86
N SER A 84 -10.61 9.54 20.72
CA SER A 84 -10.74 10.97 21.00
C SER A 84 -10.50 11.81 19.75
N VAL A 85 -9.50 11.47 18.94
CA VAL A 85 -9.23 12.14 17.66
C VAL A 85 -10.34 11.87 16.65
N LEU A 86 -10.80 10.62 16.50
CA LEU A 86 -11.86 10.24 15.55
C LEU A 86 -13.13 11.06 15.74
N ARG A 87 -13.48 11.40 16.98
CA ARG A 87 -14.66 12.24 17.30
C ARG A 87 -14.53 13.70 16.83
N THR A 88 -13.33 14.16 16.49
CA THR A 88 -13.04 15.54 16.10
C THR A 88 -12.81 15.71 14.59
N ILE A 89 -12.63 14.62 13.85
CA ILE A 89 -12.37 14.67 12.41
C ILE A 89 -13.65 15.08 11.68
N SER A 90 -13.56 16.09 10.82
CA SER A 90 -14.65 16.49 9.92
C SER A 90 -14.52 15.81 8.56
N LEU A 91 -15.64 15.64 7.86
CA LEU A 91 -15.66 15.12 6.50
C LEU A 91 -14.76 15.92 5.56
N ASP A 92 -14.77 17.26 5.63
CA ASP A 92 -13.92 18.12 4.78
C ASP A 92 -12.43 17.89 5.03
N SER A 93 -12.03 17.71 6.30
CA SER A 93 -10.64 17.41 6.65
C SER A 93 -10.23 16.04 6.14
N PHE A 94 -11.12 15.05 6.21
CA PHE A 94 -10.91 13.71 5.68
C PHE A 94 -10.78 13.70 4.15
N LYS A 95 -11.68 14.39 3.44
CA LYS A 95 -11.61 14.56 1.97
C LYS A 95 -10.30 15.21 1.56
N SER A 96 -9.91 16.29 2.25
CA SER A 96 -8.65 16.99 1.97
C SER A 96 -7.43 16.11 2.22
N TRP A 97 -7.42 15.35 3.32
CA TRP A 97 -6.36 14.41 3.63
C TRP A 97 -6.26 13.27 2.61
N TYR A 98 -7.38 12.74 2.11
CA TYR A 98 -7.36 11.61 1.18
C TYR A 98 -6.69 11.95 -0.16
N LYS A 99 -6.82 13.19 -0.64
CA LYS A 99 -6.26 13.64 -1.93
C LYS A 99 -4.75 13.38 -2.07
N GLN A 100 -4.02 13.36 -0.96
CA GLN A 100 -2.58 13.07 -0.96
C GLN A 100 -2.23 11.63 -1.37
N TYR A 101 -3.21 10.72 -1.43
CA TYR A 101 -3.03 9.32 -1.86
C TYR A 101 -3.44 9.07 -3.31
N LEU A 102 -3.90 10.10 -4.04
CA LEU A 102 -4.19 9.97 -5.46
C LEU A 102 -2.91 9.74 -6.25
N PRO A 103 -2.93 8.93 -7.33
CA PRO A 103 -1.75 8.57 -8.12
C PRO A 103 -0.85 9.75 -8.54
N GLN A 104 -1.44 10.94 -8.70
CA GLN A 104 -0.73 12.16 -9.12
C GLN A 104 0.07 12.84 -7.98
N GLU A 105 -0.30 12.60 -6.73
CA GLU A 105 0.15 13.38 -5.56
C GLU A 105 1.11 12.61 -4.63
N HIS A 106 1.33 11.30 -4.86
CA HIS A 106 2.17 10.47 -3.99
C HIS A 106 3.34 9.78 -4.69
N ARG A 107 4.38 9.51 -3.89
CA ARG A 107 5.48 8.63 -4.28
C ARG A 107 5.01 7.17 -4.18
N ARG A 108 5.08 6.44 -5.29
CA ARG A 108 4.70 5.02 -5.37
C ARG A 108 5.94 4.16 -5.63
N ILE A 109 6.03 3.03 -4.92
CA ILE A 109 6.97 1.93 -5.22
C ILE A 109 6.10 0.70 -5.45
N SER A 110 6.31 0.03 -6.59
CA SER A 110 5.58 -1.20 -6.96
C SER A 110 6.55 -2.37 -6.92
N PHE A 111 6.19 -3.42 -6.20
CA PHE A 111 6.95 -4.68 -6.13
C PHE A 111 6.18 -5.74 -6.90
N GLN A 112 6.79 -6.28 -7.96
CA GLN A 112 6.15 -7.25 -8.84
C GLN A 112 6.85 -8.60 -8.74
N ILE A 113 6.11 -9.63 -8.34
CA ILE A 113 6.61 -10.99 -8.19
C ILE A 113 6.01 -11.83 -9.33
N LEU A 114 6.84 -12.17 -10.31
CA LEU A 114 6.42 -12.96 -11.46
C LEU A 114 6.53 -14.46 -11.17
N GLY A 115 5.44 -15.19 -11.37
CA GLY A 115 5.43 -16.65 -11.31
C GLY A 115 6.11 -17.26 -12.54
N HIS A 116 6.88 -18.35 -12.34
CA HIS A 116 7.48 -19.09 -13.44
C HIS A 116 6.40 -19.91 -14.17
N THR A 117 6.21 -19.68 -15.48
CA THR A 117 5.26 -20.45 -16.29
C THR A 117 5.96 -21.10 -17.49
N ASP A 118 5.38 -22.15 -18.07
CA ASP A 118 5.93 -22.76 -19.30
C ASP A 118 5.94 -21.81 -20.51
N GLN A 119 5.12 -20.74 -20.50
CA GLN A 119 5.20 -19.66 -21.48
C GLN A 119 6.49 -18.84 -21.33
N THR A 120 7.00 -18.65 -20.11
CA THR A 120 8.32 -18.07 -19.86
C THR A 120 9.43 -18.86 -20.57
N ARG A 121 9.27 -20.18 -20.71
CA ARG A 121 10.19 -21.08 -21.42
C ARG A 121 10.10 -20.97 -22.95
N ARG A 122 8.92 -20.65 -23.49
CA ARG A 122 8.71 -20.44 -24.95
C ARG A 122 9.20 -19.07 -25.39
N THR A 123 8.92 -18.01 -24.64
CA THR A 123 9.41 -16.65 -24.93
C THR A 123 10.93 -16.55 -24.82
N THR A 124 11.56 -17.25 -23.88
CA THR A 124 13.03 -17.37 -23.78
C THR A 124 13.64 -18.15 -24.95
N ALA A 125 12.97 -19.19 -25.44
CA ALA A 125 13.41 -19.98 -26.59
C ALA A 125 13.26 -19.25 -27.94
N GLU A 126 12.17 -18.52 -28.17
CA GLU A 126 11.91 -17.76 -29.40
C GLU A 126 12.80 -16.51 -29.53
N LEU A 127 13.22 -15.92 -28.41
CA LEU A 127 14.13 -14.78 -28.36
C LEU A 127 15.62 -15.18 -28.29
N GLY A 128 15.92 -16.49 -28.34
CA GLY A 128 17.29 -17.01 -28.42
C GLY A 128 18.13 -16.85 -27.15
N TYR A 129 17.51 -16.63 -26.00
CA TYR A 129 18.21 -16.44 -24.72
C TYR A 129 18.50 -17.79 -24.06
N LYS A 130 19.79 -18.12 -23.95
CA LYS A 130 20.25 -19.38 -23.35
C LYS A 130 20.32 -19.38 -21.82
N ASP A 131 20.10 -18.22 -21.20
CA ASP A 131 20.24 -18.04 -19.76
C ASP A 131 19.28 -16.98 -19.23
N ILE A 132 18.68 -17.23 -18.06
CA ILE A 132 17.68 -16.35 -17.43
C ILE A 132 18.29 -14.97 -17.10
N ASP A 133 19.61 -14.90 -16.90
CA ASP A 133 20.34 -13.64 -16.67
C ASP A 133 20.34 -12.70 -17.88
N SER A 134 20.11 -13.21 -19.10
CA SER A 134 20.08 -12.38 -20.32
C SER A 134 18.72 -11.73 -20.61
N VAL A 135 17.66 -12.19 -19.94
CA VAL A 135 16.30 -11.59 -19.98
C VAL A 135 16.28 -10.22 -19.28
N LYS A 136 17.29 -9.91 -18.46
CA LYS A 136 17.45 -8.58 -17.82
C LYS A 136 17.53 -7.42 -18.81
N SER A 137 17.95 -7.66 -20.06
CA SER A 137 18.13 -6.57 -21.05
C SER A 137 16.89 -6.24 -21.90
N LYS A 138 15.87 -7.09 -21.88
CA LYS A 138 14.56 -6.83 -22.49
C LYS A 138 13.52 -7.39 -21.53
N GLY A 139 13.23 -6.59 -20.51
CA GLY A 139 12.39 -6.98 -19.39
C GLY A 139 11.11 -7.67 -19.85
N PHE A 140 10.61 -8.57 -19.00
CA PHE A 140 9.16 -8.74 -18.89
C PHE A 140 8.54 -7.35 -18.89
N PRO A 141 7.39 -7.10 -19.56
CA PRO A 141 6.78 -5.77 -19.56
C PRO A 141 6.42 -5.36 -18.12
N CYS A 142 7.41 -4.82 -17.43
CA CYS A 142 7.39 -4.21 -16.12
C CYS A 142 7.03 -2.77 -16.41
N ILE A 143 5.76 -2.41 -16.24
CA ILE A 143 5.22 -1.06 -16.41
C ILE A 143 6.01 -0.19 -17.43
N SER A 144 6.13 -0.69 -18.66
CA SER A 144 6.50 0.05 -19.86
C SER A 144 5.67 -0.64 -20.95
N ASP A 145 4.85 0.01 -21.74
CA ASP A 145 4.80 1.38 -22.23
C ASP A 145 3.30 1.66 -22.42
N LYS A 146 2.73 2.75 -21.91
CA LYS A 146 2.41 3.89 -22.78
C LYS A 146 2.01 5.19 -22.03
N ASP A 147 1.82 5.17 -20.71
CA ASP A 147 1.28 6.35 -19.98
C ASP A 147 2.13 6.88 -18.82
N PHE A 148 3.31 6.29 -18.55
CA PHE A 148 4.18 6.76 -17.48
C PHE A 148 5.63 6.92 -17.94
N SER A 149 5.91 8.01 -18.68
CA SER A 149 7.26 8.39 -19.12
C SER A 149 8.29 8.63 -17.99
N ASN A 150 7.86 8.55 -16.72
CA ASN A 150 8.65 8.86 -15.53
C ASN A 150 8.89 7.66 -14.59
N ILE A 151 8.57 6.42 -14.99
CA ILE A 151 8.85 5.26 -14.13
C ILE A 151 10.32 4.88 -14.21
N LYS A 152 10.98 4.87 -13.06
CA LYS A 152 12.34 4.39 -12.90
C LYS A 152 12.33 2.93 -12.48
N HIS A 153 12.75 2.03 -13.38
CA HIS A 153 13.03 0.64 -13.02
C HIS A 153 14.20 0.57 -12.03
N ILE A 154 14.09 -0.28 -11.02
CA ILE A 154 15.12 -0.48 -9.99
C ILE A 154 15.78 -1.83 -10.24
N ASP A 155 16.99 -1.80 -10.79
CA ASP A 155 17.80 -3.01 -11.01
C ASP A 155 18.60 -3.42 -9.77
N ASP A 156 18.96 -2.44 -8.94
CA ASP A 156 19.77 -2.64 -7.74
C ASP A 156 19.19 -1.82 -6.57
N ILE A 157 18.83 -2.51 -5.50
CA ILE A 157 18.15 -1.92 -4.34
C ILE A 157 19.13 -1.02 -3.57
N GLU A 158 20.39 -1.41 -3.41
CA GLU A 158 21.38 -0.62 -2.66
C GLU A 158 21.63 0.73 -3.32
N THR A 159 21.87 0.72 -4.63
CA THR A 159 22.06 1.92 -5.44
C THR A 159 20.80 2.78 -5.42
N ALA A 160 19.61 2.20 -5.55
CA ALA A 160 18.36 2.95 -5.55
C ALA A 160 18.07 3.61 -4.20
N THR A 161 18.29 2.89 -3.09
CA THR A 161 17.98 3.35 -1.73
C THR A 161 19.05 4.26 -1.12
N SER A 162 20.27 4.26 -1.65
CA SER A 162 21.38 5.11 -1.18
C SER A 162 21.04 6.60 -1.08
N ASN A 163 20.19 7.09 -1.97
CA ASN A 163 19.78 8.50 -2.05
C ASN A 163 18.40 8.77 -1.44
N TRP A 164 17.76 7.77 -0.81
CA TRP A 164 16.45 7.95 -0.21
C TRP A 164 16.57 8.57 1.17
N THR A 165 15.75 9.59 1.44
CA THR A 165 15.63 10.15 2.78
C THR A 165 15.05 9.11 3.73
N ILE A 166 15.81 8.75 4.75
CA ILE A 166 15.36 7.87 5.82
C ILE A 166 14.55 8.72 6.81
N HIS A 167 13.30 8.33 7.06
CA HIS A 167 12.48 8.99 8.06
C HIS A 167 13.04 8.75 9.47
N PRO A 168 13.00 9.75 10.36
CA PRO A 168 13.48 9.59 11.72
C PRO A 168 12.64 8.53 12.45
N LEU A 169 13.29 7.76 13.32
CA LEU A 169 12.57 6.91 14.26
C LEU A 169 11.71 7.80 15.17
N THR A 170 10.45 7.43 15.34
CA THR A 170 9.52 8.06 16.28
C THR A 170 10.08 7.88 17.70
N LYS A 171 10.79 8.89 18.21
CA LYS A 171 11.23 8.92 19.61
C LYS A 171 10.10 9.47 20.46
N ILE A 172 9.73 8.76 21.51
CA ILE A 172 8.89 9.32 22.56
C ILE A 172 9.80 10.17 23.45
N THR A 173 9.50 11.46 23.53
CA THR A 173 9.96 12.29 24.65
C THR A 173 9.05 12.00 25.85
N SER A 174 9.63 11.44 26.91
CA SER A 174 8.99 11.33 28.24
C SER A 174 8.68 12.69 28.84
#